data_AF-A0A399G7D4-F1
#
_entry.id   AF-A0A399G7D4-F1
#
_cell.length_a   1.000
_cell.length_b   1.000
_cell.length_c   1.000
_cell.angle_alpha   90.00
_cell.angle_beta   90.00
_cell.angle_gamma   90.00
#
_symmetry.space_group_name_H-M   'P 1'
#
loop_
_entity.id
_entity.type
_entity.pdbx_description
1 polymer ?
#
loop_
_entity_poly.entity_id
_entity_poly.type
_entity_poly.pdbx_seq_one_letter_code
_entity_poly.pdbx_strand_id
1 'polypeptide(L)'
;MGQQPFPCKGHHRVSTLPEPQTTWYVGSRATFQIYDSTNTTGSSMHDPGAAHSGGSCQASLSYDGGETWIVVQSWEGNCLRVRKGQEGQLTNSYDTDQSYSFDLPSSLPGADTAIFAW
;
A
#
# COMPACT_ATOMS: atom_id res chain seq x y z
N MET A 1 -17.31 -4.11 17.94
CA MET A 1 -16.21 -3.96 16.97
C MET A 1 -16.83 -3.99 15.58
N GLY A 2 -16.75 -2.90 14.83
CA GLY A 2 -17.28 -2.84 13.45
C GLY A 2 -16.16 -3.10 12.47
N GLN A 3 -16.34 -4.06 11.56
CA GLN A 3 -15.43 -4.22 10.43
C GLN A 3 -15.46 -2.96 9.56
N GLN A 4 -14.31 -2.50 9.08
CA GLN A 4 -14.29 -1.40 8.12
C GLN A 4 -14.91 -1.87 6.79
N PRO A 5 -15.66 -1.02 6.07
CA PRO A 5 -16.32 -1.44 4.83
C PRO A 5 -15.31 -1.86 3.75
N PHE A 6 -15.52 -3.00 3.12
CA PHE A 6 -14.75 -3.42 1.96
C PHE A 6 -15.42 -2.96 0.63
N PRO A 7 -14.64 -2.56 -0.40
CA PRO A 7 -13.20 -2.25 -0.41
C PRO A 7 -12.89 -0.82 0.07
N CYS A 8 -11.60 -0.49 0.22
CA CYS A 8 -11.09 0.86 0.48
C CYS A 8 -11.72 1.59 1.69
N LYS A 9 -12.15 0.86 2.73
CA LYS A 9 -12.87 1.42 3.90
C LYS A 9 -14.15 2.19 3.53
N GLY A 10 -14.69 1.96 2.32
CA GLY A 10 -15.84 2.67 1.77
C GLY A 10 -15.53 3.98 1.03
N HIS A 11 -14.28 4.44 1.00
CA HIS A 11 -13.91 5.73 0.40
C HIS A 11 -14.02 5.77 -1.12
N HIS A 12 -14.11 4.62 -1.79
CA HIS A 12 -14.34 4.53 -3.24
C HIS A 12 -15.77 4.94 -3.65
N ARG A 13 -16.72 5.05 -2.70
CA ARG A 13 -18.14 5.33 -2.95
C ARG A 13 -18.52 6.81 -2.85
N VAL A 14 -17.55 7.71 -2.74
CA VAL A 14 -17.84 9.14 -2.66
C VAL A 14 -18.45 9.64 -3.97
N SER A 15 -19.48 10.49 -3.86
CA SER A 15 -20.27 11.00 -5.01
C SER A 15 -19.45 11.82 -6.02
N THR A 16 -18.27 12.27 -5.61
CA THR A 16 -17.25 12.89 -6.46
C THR A 16 -15.98 12.10 -6.26
N LEU A 17 -15.52 11.41 -7.31
CA LEU A 17 -14.21 10.77 -7.27
C LEU A 17 -13.17 11.84 -6.91
N PRO A 18 -12.27 11.57 -5.96
CA PRO A 18 -11.19 12.50 -5.66
C PRO A 18 -10.35 12.69 -6.92
N GLU A 19 -9.86 13.91 -7.14
CA GLU A 19 -8.84 14.18 -8.14
C GLU A 19 -7.68 13.18 -7.98
N PRO A 20 -7.15 12.60 -9.07
CA PRO A 20 -6.02 11.69 -9.00
C PRO A 20 -4.87 12.30 -8.20
N GLN A 21 -4.45 11.61 -7.14
CA GLN A 21 -3.36 12.09 -6.28
C GLN A 21 -1.99 11.92 -6.95
N THR A 22 -1.90 11.05 -7.95
CA THR A 22 -0.68 10.77 -8.69
C THR A 22 -0.99 10.15 -10.06
N THR A 23 -0.03 10.22 -10.97
CA THR A 23 -0.06 9.55 -12.28
C THR A 23 1.10 8.57 -12.35
N TRP A 24 0.80 7.31 -12.64
CA TRP A 24 1.81 6.30 -12.95
C TRP A 24 1.72 5.88 -14.40
N TYR A 25 2.87 5.63 -15.01
CA TYR A 25 2.96 5.16 -16.39
C TYR A 25 3.19 3.65 -16.42
N VAL A 26 2.45 2.96 -17.27
CA VAL A 26 2.67 1.53 -17.52
C VAL A 26 4.10 1.30 -18.04
N GLY A 27 4.71 0.17 -17.66
CA GLY A 27 6.11 -0.11 -17.95
C GLY A 27 7.11 0.68 -17.09
N SER A 28 6.64 1.49 -16.12
CA SER A 28 7.51 2.27 -15.23
C SER A 28 7.49 1.72 -13.79
N ARG A 29 8.49 2.11 -13.01
CA ARG A 29 8.56 1.82 -11.58
C ARG A 29 7.68 2.79 -10.78
N ALA A 30 6.69 2.26 -10.08
CA ALA A 30 5.89 3.00 -9.12
C ALA A 30 6.44 2.80 -7.70
N THR A 31 6.15 3.75 -6.80
CA THR A 31 6.46 3.63 -5.37
C THR A 31 5.35 4.23 -4.54
N PHE A 32 4.92 3.53 -3.50
CA PHE A 32 4.11 4.10 -2.42
C PHE A 32 4.86 4.04 -1.10
N GLN A 33 4.48 4.91 -0.18
CA GLN A 33 5.09 5.00 1.14
C GLN A 33 4.00 4.93 2.21
N ILE A 34 4.29 4.21 3.28
CA ILE A 34 3.40 4.08 4.43
C ILE A 34 3.89 5.00 5.53
N TYR A 35 2.98 5.81 6.05
CA TYR A 35 3.21 6.77 7.11
C TYR A 35 2.64 6.23 8.41
N ASP A 36 3.24 6.58 9.54
CA ASP A 36 2.70 6.24 10.84
C ASP A 36 1.46 7.07 11.21
N SER A 37 0.89 6.82 12.38
CA SER A 37 -0.29 7.54 12.87
C SER A 37 -0.05 9.03 13.14
N THR A 38 1.21 9.48 13.14
CA THR A 38 1.60 10.89 13.30
C THR A 38 1.87 11.57 11.95
N ASN A 39 1.58 10.87 10.84
CA ASN A 39 1.85 11.31 9.48
C ASN A 39 3.35 11.59 9.25
N THR A 40 4.21 10.70 9.75
CA THR A 40 5.67 10.75 9.52
C THR A 40 6.19 9.45 8.89
N THR A 41 7.38 9.53 8.30
CA THR A 41 8.10 8.41 7.68
C THR A 41 9.61 8.53 7.98
N GLY A 42 10.37 7.45 7.83
CA GLY A 42 11.81 7.49 8.10
C GLY A 42 12.14 7.45 9.60
N SER A 43 13.19 8.15 9.99
CA SER A 43 13.69 8.20 11.36
C SER A 43 12.81 8.98 12.34
N SER A 44 11.82 9.74 11.85
CA SER A 44 10.88 10.49 12.69
C SER A 44 9.61 9.74 13.04
N MET A 45 9.43 8.53 12.50
CA MET A 45 8.32 7.65 12.85
C MET A 45 8.34 7.30 14.34
N HIS A 46 7.16 7.10 14.93
CA HIS A 46 6.97 6.68 16.32
C HIS A 46 7.81 5.41 16.68
N ASP A 47 8.28 5.27 17.92
CA ASP A 47 9.02 4.06 18.35
C ASP A 47 8.59 3.71 19.80
N PRO A 48 8.08 2.50 20.08
CA PRO A 48 7.91 1.36 19.16
C PRO A 48 6.78 1.56 18.15
N GLY A 49 7.00 1.06 16.94
CA GLY A 49 5.98 0.94 15.90
C GLY A 49 4.96 -0.17 16.15
N ALA A 50 4.12 -0.43 15.14
CA ALA A 50 3.14 -1.53 15.13
C ALA A 50 3.22 -2.36 13.83
N ALA A 51 4.41 -2.89 13.53
CA ALA A 51 4.64 -3.73 12.36
C ALA A 51 4.03 -5.13 12.46
N HIS A 52 3.65 -5.57 13.68
CA HIS A 52 3.01 -6.87 13.92
C HIS A 52 3.76 -8.08 13.34
N SER A 53 5.09 -8.09 13.49
CA SER A 53 6.02 -9.09 12.94
C SER A 53 6.04 -9.15 11.41
N GLY A 54 5.50 -8.12 10.77
CA GLY A 54 5.29 -8.04 9.34
C GLY A 54 4.09 -8.87 8.91
N GLY A 55 4.25 -9.60 7.82
CA GLY A 55 3.17 -10.26 7.14
C GLY A 55 3.40 -10.21 5.63
N SER A 56 2.32 -10.34 4.87
CA SER A 56 2.35 -10.18 3.42
C SER A 56 1.42 -9.05 3.00
N CYS A 57 1.78 -8.35 1.93
CA CYS A 57 0.93 -7.33 1.33
C CYS A 57 0.84 -7.54 -0.18
N GLN A 58 -0.15 -6.91 -0.79
CA GLN A 58 -0.28 -6.84 -2.25
C GLN A 58 -0.47 -5.39 -2.67
N ALA A 59 0.01 -5.05 -3.86
CA ALA A 59 -0.41 -3.85 -4.58
C ALA A 59 -1.36 -4.29 -5.68
N SER A 60 -2.54 -3.68 -5.73
CA SER A 60 -3.57 -4.00 -6.72
C SER A 60 -4.17 -2.75 -7.34
N LEU A 61 -4.59 -2.88 -8.60
CA LEU A 61 -5.28 -1.84 -9.34
C LEU A 61 -6.71 -2.28 -9.67
N SER A 62 -7.66 -1.36 -9.55
CA SER A 62 -9.03 -1.52 -10.03
C SER A 62 -9.38 -0.39 -10.99
N TYR A 63 -9.96 -0.76 -12.13
CA TYR A 63 -10.37 0.14 -13.20
C TYR A 63 -11.89 0.34 -13.26
N ASP A 64 -12.64 -0.41 -12.46
CA ASP A 64 -14.11 -0.49 -12.45
C ASP A 64 -14.71 -0.03 -11.12
N GLY A 65 -14.02 0.86 -10.41
CA GLY A 65 -14.54 1.44 -9.17
C GLY A 65 -14.47 0.51 -7.95
N GLY A 66 -13.66 -0.56 -8.02
CA GLY A 66 -13.42 -1.50 -6.92
C GLY A 66 -14.17 -2.82 -7.03
N GLU A 67 -14.80 -3.11 -8.17
CA GLU A 67 -15.51 -4.38 -8.41
C GLU A 67 -14.53 -5.53 -8.69
N THR A 68 -13.52 -5.28 -9.53
CA THR A 68 -12.45 -6.24 -9.83
C THR A 68 -11.06 -5.64 -9.61
N TRP A 69 -10.09 -6.53 -9.37
CA TRP A 69 -8.73 -6.16 -8.97
C TRP A 69 -7.68 -6.97 -9.73
N ILE A 70 -6.64 -6.28 -10.19
CA ILE A 70 -5.45 -6.86 -10.79
C ILE A 70 -4.30 -6.69 -9.80
N VAL A 71 -3.75 -7.80 -9.30
CA VAL A 71 -2.55 -7.79 -8.46
C VAL A 71 -1.34 -7.51 -9.35
N VAL A 72 -0.61 -6.44 -9.04
CA VAL A 72 0.60 -6.04 -9.77
C VAL A 72 1.89 -6.36 -9.00
N GLN A 73 1.79 -6.54 -7.68
CA GLN A 73 2.91 -6.99 -6.85
C GLN A 73 2.39 -7.71 -5.60
N SER A 74 3.10 -8.76 -5.20
CA SER A 74 2.97 -9.40 -3.88
C SER A 74 4.30 -9.27 -3.14
N TRP A 75 4.26 -8.87 -1.87
CA TRP A 75 5.40 -8.98 -0.95
C TRP A 75 5.05 -10.05 0.08
N GLU A 76 5.61 -11.24 -0.11
CA GLU A 76 5.39 -12.39 0.76
C GLU A 76 6.40 -12.36 1.92
N GLY A 77 5.94 -11.99 3.11
CA GLY A 77 6.80 -11.76 4.27
C GLY A 77 7.35 -10.33 4.33
N ASN A 78 7.61 -9.88 5.57
CA ASN A 78 8.18 -8.57 5.88
C ASN A 78 7.40 -7.37 5.27
N CYS A 79 6.08 -7.46 5.19
CA CYS A 79 5.21 -6.31 4.93
C CYS A 79 4.08 -6.24 5.98
N LEU A 80 4.00 -5.21 6.83
CA LEU A 80 4.91 -4.06 6.94
C LEU A 80 6.36 -4.47 7.24
N ARG A 81 7.35 -3.67 6.80
CA ARG A 81 8.75 -4.01 7.07
C ARG A 81 9.01 -3.88 8.56
N VAL A 82 9.45 -4.95 9.19
CA VAL A 82 9.96 -4.90 10.56
C VAL A 82 11.36 -4.28 10.56
N ARG A 83 11.80 -3.80 11.73
CA ARG A 83 13.16 -3.25 11.89
C ARG A 83 14.20 -4.23 11.35
N LYS A 84 15.11 -3.75 10.51
CA LYS A 84 16.17 -4.57 9.92
C LYS A 84 16.89 -5.45 10.94
N GLY A 85 16.98 -6.74 10.63
CA GLY A 85 17.56 -7.78 11.49
C GLY A 85 16.56 -8.47 12.42
N GLN A 86 15.28 -8.07 12.39
CA GLN A 86 14.20 -8.70 13.16
C GLN A 86 13.21 -9.46 12.26
N GLU A 87 13.50 -9.62 10.97
CA GLU A 87 12.64 -10.35 10.03
C GLU A 87 12.41 -11.79 10.50
N GLY A 88 11.15 -12.22 10.52
CA GLY A 88 10.75 -13.55 11.00
C GLY A 88 10.74 -13.72 12.53
N GLN A 89 11.04 -12.67 13.29
CA GLN A 89 10.94 -12.66 14.75
C GLN A 89 9.62 -12.06 15.22
N LEU A 90 9.22 -12.40 16.45
CA LEU A 90 8.13 -11.72 17.14
C LEU A 90 8.58 -10.30 17.52
N THR A 91 8.10 -9.31 16.77
CA THR A 91 8.42 -7.89 16.99
C THR A 91 7.26 -6.99 16.58
N ASN A 92 7.15 -5.81 17.19
CA ASN A 92 6.26 -4.77 16.70
C ASN A 92 7.02 -3.59 16.08
N SER A 93 8.36 -3.61 16.10
CA SER A 93 9.16 -2.52 15.54
C SER A 93 9.10 -2.53 14.02
N TYR A 94 8.79 -1.39 13.39
CA TYR A 94 8.96 -1.23 11.95
C TYR A 94 10.36 -0.76 11.59
N ASP A 95 10.74 -0.98 10.33
CA ASP A 95 11.88 -0.29 9.72
C ASP A 95 11.54 1.17 9.43
N THR A 96 12.57 2.02 9.41
CA THR A 96 12.45 3.41 8.96
C THR A 96 12.11 3.53 7.48
N ASP A 97 12.43 2.52 6.66
CA ASP A 97 12.03 2.48 5.26
C ASP A 97 10.74 1.67 5.05
N GLN A 98 9.63 2.39 4.96
CA GLN A 98 8.33 1.86 4.53
C GLN A 98 7.98 2.24 3.08
N SER A 99 8.99 2.35 2.20
CA SER A 99 8.80 2.62 0.77
C SER A 99 8.67 1.31 -0.01
N TYR A 100 7.58 1.13 -0.73
CA TYR A 100 7.29 -0.08 -1.50
C TYR A 100 7.25 0.26 -2.98
N SER A 101 8.26 -0.21 -3.70
CA SER A 101 8.38 -0.01 -5.12
C SER A 101 8.08 -1.29 -5.89
N PHE A 102 7.45 -1.16 -7.04
CA PHE A 102 7.14 -2.25 -7.95
C PHE A 102 7.08 -1.75 -9.38
N ASP A 103 7.26 -2.65 -10.34
CA ASP A 103 7.21 -2.32 -11.75
C ASP A 103 5.79 -2.55 -12.27
N LEU A 104 5.21 -1.54 -12.92
CA LEU A 104 3.90 -1.66 -13.53
C LEU A 104 4.02 -2.40 -14.86
N PRO A 105 3.32 -3.52 -15.07
CA PRO A 105 3.35 -4.20 -16.36
C PRO A 105 2.91 -3.27 -17.50
N SER A 106 3.65 -3.30 -18.60
CA SER A 106 3.34 -2.50 -19.80
C SER A 106 2.05 -2.94 -20.50
N SER A 107 1.54 -4.14 -20.19
CA SER A 107 0.29 -4.70 -20.71
C SER A 107 -0.97 -4.24 -19.97
N LEU A 108 -0.83 -3.48 -18.88
CA LEU A 108 -1.98 -2.95 -18.16
C LEU A 108 -2.75 -1.94 -19.02
N PRO A 109 -4.08 -1.86 -18.87
CA PRO A 109 -4.86 -0.83 -19.53
C PRO A 109 -4.53 0.56 -18.97
N GLY A 110 -4.54 1.56 -19.85
CA GLY A 110 -4.55 2.96 -19.45
C GLY A 110 -5.95 3.40 -19.02
N ALA A 111 -6.03 4.34 -18.10
CA ALA A 111 -7.28 4.98 -17.68
C ALA A 111 -6.99 6.38 -17.13
N ASP A 112 -7.98 7.27 -17.23
CA ASP A 112 -7.91 8.60 -16.61
C ASP A 112 -7.85 8.49 -15.08
N THR A 113 -8.54 7.48 -14.53
CA THR A 113 -8.55 7.17 -13.10
C THR A 113 -8.50 5.67 -12.87
N ALA A 114 -7.71 5.23 -11.90
CA ALA A 114 -7.73 3.87 -11.36
C ALA A 114 -7.59 3.93 -9.84
N ILE A 115 -8.16 2.94 -9.14
CA ILE A 115 -7.98 2.79 -7.70
C ILE A 115 -6.74 1.95 -7.45
N PHE A 116 -5.81 2.48 -6.67
CA PHE A 116 -4.72 1.73 -6.08
C PHE A 116 -5.12 1.23 -4.69
N ALA A 117 -4.94 -0.07 -4.44
CA ALA A 117 -5.12 -0.68 -3.13
C ALA A 117 -3.84 -1.36 -2.66
N TRP A 118 -3.59 -1.19 -1.36
CA TRP A 118 -2.58 -1.86 -0.56
C TRP A 118 -3.25 -2.44 0.69
#